data_AF-A0A914CVZ5-F1
#
_entry.id   AF-A0A914CVZ5-F1
#
_cell.length_a   1.000
_cell.length_b   1.000
_cell.length_c   1.000
_cell.angle_alpha   90.00
_cell.angle_beta   90.00
_cell.angle_gamma   90.00
#
_symmetry.space_group_name_H-M   'P 1'
#
loop_
_entity.id
_entity.type
_entity.pdbx_description
1 polymer ?
#
loop_
_entity_poly.entity_id
_entity_poly.type
_entity_poly.pdbx_seq_one_letter_code
_entity_poly.pdbx_strand_id
1 'polypeptide(L)'
;MQIEASNKFSNLPPGKVTFASVDCDRNPTIAQKYSVNKYPTLKIFRNGELIKKEYRGQRSVDALAEFVNKQTQSTVQSFSSKGDLAMKID
;
A
#
# COMPACT_ATOMS: atom_id res chain seq x y z
N MET A 1 8.25 -12.44 -1.15
CA MET A 1 8.03 -10.98 -1.33
C MET A 1 6.72 -10.47 -0.74
N GLN A 2 5.52 -10.74 -1.29
CA GLN A 2 4.27 -10.16 -0.74
C GLN A 2 3.94 -10.62 0.69
N ILE A 3 4.06 -11.93 0.94
CA ILE A 3 3.90 -12.53 2.28
C ILE A 3 4.92 -11.93 3.27
N GLU A 4 6.17 -11.83 2.83
CA GLU A 4 7.27 -11.29 3.63
C GLU A 4 7.10 -9.79 3.92
N ALA A 5 6.63 -9.01 2.95
CA ALA A 5 6.26 -7.61 3.16
C ALA A 5 5.11 -7.49 4.16
N SER A 6 4.08 -8.34 4.05
CA SER A 6 2.99 -8.39 5.03
C SER A 6 3.49 -8.62 6.46
N ASN A 7 4.48 -9.51 6.63
CA ASN A 7 5.09 -9.76 7.94
C ASN A 7 5.82 -8.55 8.51
N LYS A 8 6.35 -7.63 7.68
CA LYS A 8 6.94 -6.38 8.17
C LYS A 8 5.90 -5.43 8.77
N PHE A 9 4.63 -5.57 8.42
CA PHE A 9 3.53 -4.72 8.88
C PHE A 9 2.65 -5.36 9.95
N SER A 10 2.99 -6.56 10.43
CA SER A 10 2.22 -7.28 11.47
C SER A 10 2.14 -6.52 12.79
N ASN A 11 3.13 -5.67 13.10
CA ASN A 11 3.20 -4.89 14.35
C ASN A 11 2.48 -3.53 14.26
N LEU A 12 1.80 -3.21 13.16
CA LEU A 12 1.03 -1.96 13.06
C LEU A 12 -0.31 -2.05 13.79
N PRO A 13 -0.82 -0.93 14.33
CA PRO A 13 -2.13 -0.91 14.95
C PRO A 13 -3.22 -1.33 13.94
N PRO A 14 -4.27 -2.04 14.40
CA PRO A 14 -5.37 -2.47 13.55
C PRO A 14 -5.97 -1.30 12.76
N GLY A 15 -6.23 -1.51 11.48
CA GLY A 15 -6.83 -0.49 10.61
C GLY A 15 -5.85 0.48 9.96
N LYS A 16 -4.55 0.45 10.30
CA LYS A 16 -3.55 1.29 9.63
C LYS A 16 -3.14 0.75 8.25
N VAL A 17 -2.86 -0.55 8.17
CA VAL A 17 -2.55 -1.28 6.93
C VAL A 17 -3.11 -2.70 7.05
N THR A 18 -3.72 -3.20 5.98
CA THR A 18 -4.19 -4.59 5.92
C THR A 18 -3.78 -5.20 4.60
N PHE A 19 -3.18 -6.38 4.67
CA PHE A 19 -2.84 -7.19 3.49
C PHE A 19 -3.89 -8.27 3.34
N ALA A 20 -4.35 -8.48 2.10
CA ALA A 20 -5.26 -9.55 1.73
C ALA A 20 -4.80 -10.17 0.42
N SER A 21 -4.98 -11.48 0.30
CA SER A 21 -4.83 -12.22 -0.95
C SER A 21 -6.20 -12.77 -1.36
N VAL A 22 -6.46 -12.78 -2.67
CA VAL A 22 -7.70 -13.33 -3.23
C VAL A 22 -7.31 -14.34 -4.31
N ASP A 23 -7.78 -15.57 -4.16
CA ASP A 23 -7.73 -16.57 -5.22
C ASP A 23 -8.78 -16.21 -6.28
N CYS A 24 -8.30 -15.66 -7.40
CA CYS A 24 -9.15 -15.21 -8.50
C CYS A 24 -9.73 -16.35 -9.33
N ASP A 25 -9.11 -17.53 -9.31
CA ASP A 25 -9.62 -18.71 -10.04
C ASP A 25 -10.86 -19.26 -9.35
N ARG A 26 -10.90 -19.20 -8.02
CA ARG A 26 -12.09 -19.53 -7.22
C ARG A 26 -13.12 -18.41 -7.14
N ASN A 27 -12.73 -17.17 -7.45
CA ASN A 27 -13.58 -15.98 -7.31
C ASN A 27 -13.61 -15.12 -8.59
N PRO A 28 -14.17 -15.62 -9.71
CA PRO A 28 -14.14 -14.94 -11.00
C PRO A 28 -14.87 -13.58 -10.98
N THR A 29 -15.93 -13.44 -10.18
CA THR A 29 -16.67 -12.18 -10.02
C THR A 29 -15.81 -11.06 -9.44
N ILE A 30 -14.92 -11.37 -8.49
CA ILE A 30 -14.01 -10.40 -7.89
C ILE A 30 -12.93 -10.02 -8.91
N ALA A 31 -12.38 -11.02 -9.62
CA ALA A 31 -11.39 -10.80 -10.67
C ALA A 31 -11.94 -9.88 -11.76
N GLN A 32 -13.17 -10.11 -12.23
CA GLN A 32 -13.82 -9.27 -13.23
C GLN A 32 -14.14 -7.87 -12.69
N LYS A 33 -14.71 -7.76 -11.47
CA LYS A 33 -15.06 -6.47 -10.84
C LYS A 33 -13.87 -5.53 -10.73
N TYR A 34 -12.68 -6.08 -10.46
CA TYR A 34 -11.45 -5.30 -10.34
C TYR A 34 -10.54 -5.38 -11.56
N SER A 35 -11.01 -5.94 -12.68
CA SER A 35 -10.28 -6.06 -13.95
C SER A 35 -8.90 -6.72 -13.79
N VAL A 36 -8.83 -7.82 -13.05
CA VAL A 36 -7.61 -8.59 -12.85
C VAL A 36 -7.38 -9.48 -14.06
N ASN A 37 -6.51 -9.04 -14.97
CA ASN A 37 -6.21 -9.75 -16.22
C ASN A 37 -4.87 -10.52 -16.21
N LYS A 38 -4.03 -10.31 -15.19
CA LYS A 38 -2.71 -10.93 -15.06
C LYS A 38 -2.42 -11.25 -13.60
N TYR A 39 -1.59 -12.27 -13.36
CA TYR A 39 -1.20 -12.67 -12.01
C TYR A 39 0.31 -12.52 -11.78
N PRO A 40 0.74 -12.18 -10.56
CA PRO A 40 -0.06 -11.51 -9.51
C PRO A 40 -0.35 -10.05 -9.88
N THR A 41 -1.51 -9.52 -9.46
CA THR A 41 -1.85 -8.09 -9.56
C THR A 41 -2.03 -7.49 -8.17
N LEU A 42 -1.33 -6.38 -7.88
CA LEU A 42 -1.42 -5.67 -6.62
C LEU A 42 -2.30 -4.43 -6.76
N LYS A 43 -3.41 -4.42 -6.02
CA LYS A 43 -4.36 -3.30 -5.93
C LYS A 43 -4.38 -2.78 -4.49
N ILE A 44 -4.52 -1.46 -4.35
CA ILE A 44 -4.62 -0.81 -3.05
C ILE A 44 -6.02 -0.24 -2.90
N PHE A 45 -6.54 -0.39 -1.69
CA PHE A 45 -7.77 0.22 -1.25
C PHE A 45 -7.45 1.23 -0.16
N ARG A 46 -7.99 2.45 -0.28
CA ARG A 46 -7.88 3.49 0.74
C ARG A 46 -9.29 3.90 1.13
N ASN A 47 -9.63 3.79 2.41
CA ASN A 47 -10.97 4.09 2.93
C ASN A 47 -12.11 3.36 2.17
N GLY A 48 -11.85 2.12 1.74
CA GLY A 48 -12.82 1.32 0.98
C GLY A 48 -12.84 1.60 -0.54
N GLU A 49 -12.16 2.65 -1.00
CA GLU A 49 -12.08 2.98 -2.42
C GLU A 49 -10.82 2.40 -3.07
N LEU A 50 -10.99 1.82 -4.27
CA LEU A 50 -9.86 1.36 -5.08
C LEU A 50 -9.10 2.58 -5.60
N ILE A 51 -7.83 2.70 -5.26
CA ILE A 51 -7.00 3.74 -5.87
C ILE A 51 -6.65 3.33 -7.31
N LYS A 52 -6.72 4.28 -8.24
CA LYS A 52 -6.42 4.02 -9.67
C LYS A 52 -4.96 3.60 -9.92
N LYS A 53 -4.05 3.90 -9.00
CA LYS A 53 -2.62 3.57 -9.14
C LYS A 53 -2.39 2.12 -8.73
N GLU A 54 -2.13 1.27 -9.72
CA GLU A 54 -1.57 -0.05 -9.50
C GLU A 54 -0.12 0.07 -9.03
N TYR A 55 0.31 -0.85 -8.16
CA TYR A 55 1.72 -0.92 -7.79
C TYR A 55 2.54 -1.47 -8.97
N ARG A 56 3.36 -0.59 -9.55
CA ARG A 56 4.29 -0.92 -10.65
C ARG A 56 5.76 -0.76 -10.25
N GLY A 57 6.02 -0.65 -8.94
CA GLY A 57 7.36 -0.52 -8.40
C GLY A 57 8.18 -1.80 -8.50
N GLN A 58 9.40 -1.75 -7.98
CA GLN A 58 10.29 -2.90 -7.98
C GLN A 58 9.69 -4.09 -7.22
N ARG A 59 10.00 -5.29 -7.70
CA ARG A 59 9.53 -6.53 -7.09
C ARG A 59 10.40 -6.94 -5.88
N SER A 60 10.68 -6.02 -4.96
CA SER A 60 11.36 -6.31 -3.69
C SER A 60 10.46 -6.04 -2.48
N VAL A 61 10.79 -6.71 -1.38
CA VAL A 61 10.07 -6.53 -0.09
C VAL A 61 10.18 -5.09 0.38
N ASP A 62 11.37 -4.51 0.27
CA ASP A 62 11.65 -3.15 0.72
C ASP A 62 10.94 -2.11 -0.13
N ALA A 63 10.95 -2.25 -1.46
CA ALA A 63 10.23 -1.32 -2.34
C ALA A 63 8.71 -1.37 -2.11
N LEU A 64 8.15 -2.55 -1.78
CA LEU A 64 6.74 -2.67 -1.44
C LEU A 64 6.45 -2.03 -0.08
N ALA A 65 7.33 -2.24 0.91
CA ALA A 65 7.19 -1.67 2.23
C ALA A 65 7.28 -0.14 2.22
N GLU A 66 8.26 0.41 1.52
CA GLU A 66 8.39 1.86 1.32
C GLU A 66 7.16 2.46 0.63
N PHE A 67 6.63 1.76 -0.38
CA PHE A 67 5.45 2.22 -1.08
C PHE A 67 4.23 2.27 -0.17
N VAL A 68 4.00 1.22 0.62
CA VAL A 68 2.91 1.19 1.62
C VAL A 68 3.11 2.32 2.64
N ASN A 69 4.32 2.49 3.17
CA ASN A 69 4.63 3.58 4.09
C ASN A 69 4.30 4.96 3.49
N LYS A 70 4.72 5.23 2.25
CA LYS A 70 4.40 6.47 1.53
C LYS A 70 2.88 6.68 1.36
N GLN A 71 2.11 5.62 1.13
CA GLN A 71 0.64 5.73 1.03
C GLN A 71 -0.03 5.97 2.39
N THR A 72 0.57 5.49 3.49
CA THR A 72 0.07 5.71 4.86
C THR A 72 0.52 7.02 5.49
N GLN A 73 1.50 7.71 4.88
CA GLN A 73 1.96 8.99 5.39
C GLN A 73 0.82 10.02 5.33
N SER A 74 0.56 10.65 6.47
CA SER A 74 -0.40 11.74 6.58
C SER A 74 0.04 12.91 5.71
N THR A 75 -0.90 13.48 4.96
CA THR A 75 -0.70 14.73 4.22
C THR A 75 -0.37 15.89 5.15
N VAL A 76 -0.89 15.84 6.38
CA VAL A 76 -0.58 16.80 7.44
C VAL A 76 0.68 16.36 8.16
N GLN A 77 1.73 17.15 8.05
CA GLN A 77 2.95 16.99 8.86
C GLN A 77 2.99 18.12 9.89
N SER A 78 3.00 17.75 11.17
CA SER A 78 3.16 18.70 12.27
C SER A 78 4.64 19.00 12.46
N PHE A 79 5.00 20.28 12.45
CA PHE A 79 6.35 20.75 12.71
C PHE A 79 6.36 21.51 14.04
N SER A 80 7.23 21.11 14.95
CA SER A 80 7.38 21.72 16.28
C SER A 80 8.36 22.89 16.29
N SER A 81 9.21 23.01 15.26
CA SER A 81 10.18 24.10 15.13
C SER A 81 10.25 24.61 13.69
N LYS A 82 10.55 25.89 13.53
CA LYS A 82 10.75 26.56 12.23
C LYS A 82 11.91 25.94 11.43
N GLY A 83 12.89 25.34 12.13
CA GLY A 83 14.04 24.65 11.52
C GLY A 83 13.66 23.33 10.83
N ASP A 84 12.73 22.56 11.41
CA ASP A 84 12.26 21.30 10.82
C ASP A 84 11.44 21.52 9.56
N LEU A 85 10.75 22.67 9.49
CA LEU A 85 10.00 23.10 8.31
C LEU A 85 10.94 23.45 7.15
N ALA A 86 12.02 24.17 7.42
CA ALA A 86 12.98 24.61 6.40
C ALA A 86 13.63 23.42 5.69
N MET A 87 14.01 22.38 6.43
CA MET A 87 14.64 21.16 5.87
C MET A 87 13.75 20.33 4.95
N LYS A 88 12.42 20.55 4.94
CA LYS A 88 11.48 19.83 4.07
C LYS A 88 10.97 20.64 2.89
N ILE A 89 11.29 21.93 2.83
CA ILE A 89 10.84 22.84 1.75
C ILE A 89 11.94 23.06 0.70
N ASP A 90 13.23 22.90 1.05
CA ASP A 90 14.35 22.80 0.08
C ASP A 90 14.38 21.43 -0.63
#